data_AF-A0A4C1X8C3-F1
#
_entry.id   AF-A0A4C1X8C3-F1
#
_cell.length_a   1.000
_cell.length_b   1.000
_cell.length_c   1.000
_cell.angle_alpha   90.00
_cell.angle_beta   90.00
_cell.angle_gamma   90.00
#
_symmetry.space_group_name_H-M   'P 1'
#
loop_
_entity.id
_entity.type
_entity.pdbx_description
1 polymer ?
#
loop_
_entity_poly.entity_id
_entity_poly.type
_entity_poly.pdbx_seq_one_letter_code
_entity_poly.pdbx_strand_id
1 'polypeptide(L)'
;MSEDGEKALLTLSGGDMRKVLNTLQSTWLAYRDVTEDTVYTCVGHPLRSDINTILTWLLNETDFSACFNKIQELKIVKGLALSDILTEVHALLQRVKLPPDVLVSLYIEMAETEARLAGGASERVELAALIALFQEARENVKTEV
;
A
#
# COMPACT_ATOMS: atom_id res chain seq x y z
N MET A 1 22.19 4.18 -13.64
CA MET A 1 21.84 3.90 -12.24
C MET A 1 21.91 5.19 -11.48
N SER A 2 20.76 5.70 -11.04
CA SER A 2 20.69 6.87 -10.15
C SER A 2 20.87 6.46 -8.69
N GLU A 3 21.27 7.40 -7.82
CA GLU A 3 21.37 7.15 -6.37
C GLU A 3 20.01 6.72 -5.78
N ASP A 4 18.91 7.26 -6.29
CA ASP A 4 17.56 6.91 -5.83
C ASP A 4 17.15 5.49 -6.27
N GLY A 5 17.58 5.06 -7.46
CA GLY A 5 17.39 3.68 -7.92
C GLY A 5 18.15 2.67 -7.05
N GLU A 6 19.36 3.01 -6.61
CA GLU A 6 20.13 2.18 -5.68
C GLU A 6 19.44 2.08 -4.30
N LYS A 7 18.99 3.21 -3.74
CA LYS A 7 18.23 3.21 -2.48
C LYS A 7 16.93 2.42 -2.59
N ALA A 8 16.21 2.53 -3.70
CA ALA A 8 14.99 1.77 -3.96
C ALA A 8 15.26 0.26 -3.97
N LEU A 9 16.32 -0.18 -4.67
CA LEU A 9 16.74 -1.58 -4.70
C LEU A 9 17.04 -2.13 -3.30
N LEU A 10 17.81 -1.38 -2.50
CA LEU A 10 18.15 -1.79 -1.13
C LEU A 10 16.92 -1.86 -0.23
N THR A 11 16.03 -0.86 -0.32
CA THR A 11 14.81 -0.78 0.49
C THR A 11 13.86 -1.93 0.18
N LEU A 12 13.56 -2.19 -1.11
CA LEU A 12 12.66 -3.26 -1.54
C LEU A 12 13.22 -4.66 -1.28
N SER A 13 14.55 -4.79 -1.25
CA SER A 13 15.21 -6.07 -1.05
C SER A 13 15.36 -6.46 0.42
N GLY A 14 15.18 -5.53 1.36
CA GLY A 14 15.22 -5.82 2.80
C GLY A 14 16.54 -6.45 3.27
N GLY A 15 17.65 -6.16 2.60
CA GLY A 15 18.96 -6.78 2.88
C GLY A 15 19.20 -8.16 2.25
N ASP A 16 18.24 -8.72 1.50
CA ASP A 16 18.45 -9.96 0.74
C ASP A 16 19.23 -9.68 -0.56
N MET A 17 20.52 -10.00 -0.56
CA MET A 17 21.42 -9.81 -1.71
C MET A 17 20.94 -10.51 -2.99
N ARG A 18 20.27 -11.67 -2.87
CA ARG A 18 19.72 -12.39 -4.03
C ARG A 18 18.58 -11.59 -4.66
N LYS A 19 17.72 -11.00 -3.83
CA LYS A 19 16.60 -10.17 -4.29
C LYS A 19 17.11 -8.89 -4.96
N VAL A 20 18.17 -8.27 -4.43
CA VAL A 20 18.83 -7.11 -5.05
C VAL A 20 19.29 -7.43 -6.48
N LEU A 21 20.04 -8.52 -6.66
CA LEU A 21 20.60 -8.87 -7.97
C LEU A 21 19.50 -9.22 -8.98
N ASN A 22 18.50 -9.99 -8.57
CA ASN A 22 17.40 -10.38 -9.45
C ASN A 22 16.60 -9.17 -9.91
N THR A 23 16.28 -8.25 -9.00
CA THR A 23 15.56 -7.02 -9.35
C THR A 23 16.40 -6.13 -10.25
N LEU A 24 17.67 -5.87 -9.90
CA LEU A 24 18.57 -5.03 -10.70
C LEU A 24 18.70 -5.54 -12.14
N GLN A 25 18.93 -6.84 -12.31
CA GLN A 25 19.06 -7.46 -13.63
C GLN A 25 17.75 -7.36 -14.43
N SER A 26 16.61 -7.61 -13.80
CA SER A 26 15.30 -7.53 -14.44
C SER A 26 14.99 -6.10 -14.88
N THR A 27 15.23 -5.11 -14.01
CA THR A 27 15.03 -3.69 -14.33
C THR A 27 15.92 -3.24 -15.48
N TRP A 28 17.20 -3.62 -15.46
CA TRP A 28 18.13 -3.28 -16.56
C TRP A 28 17.72 -3.92 -17.89
N LEU A 29 17.28 -5.18 -17.87
CA LEU A 29 16.84 -5.87 -19.08
C LEU A 29 15.55 -5.27 -19.66
N ALA A 30 14.62 -4.83 -18.81
CA ALA A 30 13.34 -4.27 -19.23
C ALA A 30 13.45 -2.81 -19.71
N TYR A 31 14.18 -1.96 -18.98
CA TYR A 31 14.14 -0.50 -19.19
C TYR A 31 15.46 0.11 -19.67
N ARG A 32 16.59 -0.62 -19.56
CA ARG A 32 17.95 -0.11 -19.83
C ARG A 32 18.37 1.11 -19.02
N ASP A 33 17.60 1.45 -17.99
CA ASP A 33 17.90 2.46 -16.99
C ASP A 33 17.43 1.97 -15.63
N VAL A 34 18.12 2.40 -14.57
CA VAL A 34 17.85 1.99 -13.18
C VAL A 34 17.62 3.25 -12.35
N THR A 35 16.34 3.55 -12.16
CA THR A 35 15.78 4.67 -11.41
C THR A 35 14.75 4.14 -10.40
N GLU A 36 14.34 4.94 -9.43
CA GLU A 36 13.32 4.53 -8.45
C GLU A 36 12.06 4.01 -9.15
N ASP A 37 11.49 4.79 -10.07
CA ASP A 37 10.27 4.42 -10.81
C ASP A 37 10.41 3.10 -11.57
N THR A 38 11.52 2.88 -12.28
CA THR A 38 11.74 1.65 -13.07
C THR A 38 11.93 0.43 -12.16
N VAL A 39 12.56 0.60 -11.00
CA VAL A 39 12.73 -0.47 -10.01
C VAL A 39 11.38 -0.86 -9.39
N TYR A 40 10.61 0.10 -8.90
CA TYR A 40 9.29 -0.15 -8.30
C TYR A 40 8.32 -0.77 -9.31
N THR A 41 8.28 -0.23 -10.53
CA THR A 41 7.44 -0.76 -11.61
C THR A 41 7.84 -2.18 -12.00
N CYS A 42 9.13 -2.49 -12.06
CA CYS A 42 9.62 -3.84 -12.41
C CYS A 42 9.20 -4.91 -11.39
N VAL A 43 9.11 -4.56 -10.10
CA VAL A 43 8.71 -5.48 -9.02
C VAL A 43 7.18 -5.54 -8.85
N GLY A 44 6.44 -4.59 -9.45
CA GLY A 44 5.01 -4.43 -9.22
C GLY A 44 4.69 -3.88 -7.82
N HIS A 45 5.68 -3.27 -7.16
CA HIS A 45 5.49 -2.69 -5.84
C HIS A 45 4.92 -1.27 -5.97
N PRO A 46 3.97 -0.85 -5.14
CA PRO A 46 3.39 0.48 -5.22
C PRO A 46 4.43 1.58 -4.98
N LEU A 47 4.30 2.67 -5.73
CA LEU A 47 5.07 3.90 -5.51
C LEU A 47 4.52 4.65 -4.29
N ARG A 48 5.38 5.41 -3.61
CA ARG A 48 4.95 6.24 -2.46
C ARG A 48 3.84 7.23 -2.82
N SER A 49 3.86 7.79 -4.03
CA SER A 49 2.81 8.67 -4.55
C SER A 49 1.46 7.97 -4.66
N ASP A 50 1.45 6.70 -5.09
CA ASP A 50 0.24 5.89 -5.20
C ASP A 50 -0.33 5.58 -3.82
N ILE A 51 0.50 5.15 -2.87
CA ILE A 51 0.04 4.85 -1.49
C ILE A 51 -0.48 6.11 -0.79
N ASN A 52 0.18 7.26 -0.95
CA ASN A 52 -0.34 8.53 -0.43
C ASN A 52 -1.72 8.87 -1.02
N THR A 53 -1.92 8.57 -2.31
CA THR A 53 -3.19 8.80 -3.00
C THR A 53 -4.27 7.85 -2.47
N ILE A 54 -3.95 6.56 -2.30
CA ILE A 54 -4.84 5.57 -1.69
C ILE A 54 -5.23 5.98 -0.27
N LEU A 55 -4.27 6.36 0.58
CA LEU A 55 -4.53 6.81 1.94
C LEU A 55 -5.42 8.06 1.96
N THR A 56 -5.19 8.99 1.02
CA THR A 56 -6.03 10.19 0.86
C THR A 56 -7.47 9.81 0.53
N TRP A 57 -7.69 8.83 -0.35
CA TRP A 57 -9.04 8.34 -0.66
C TRP A 57 -9.67 7.63 0.54
N LEU A 58 -8.93 6.75 1.22
CA LEU A 58 -9.41 6.05 2.41
C LEU A 58 -9.86 7.03 3.52
N LEU A 59 -9.11 8.12 3.74
CA LEU A 59 -9.41 9.09 4.80
C LEU A 59 -10.42 10.17 4.41
N ASN A 60 -10.58 10.51 3.13
CA ASN A 60 -11.39 11.65 2.72
C ASN A 60 -12.65 11.28 1.92
N GLU A 61 -12.63 10.20 1.15
CA GLU A 61 -13.74 9.83 0.26
C GLU A 61 -14.94 9.33 1.06
N THR A 62 -16.08 10.04 1.00
CA THR A 62 -17.30 9.64 1.74
C THR A 62 -18.09 8.56 1.02
N ASP A 63 -18.00 8.48 -0.30
CA ASP A 63 -18.68 7.44 -1.07
C ASP A 63 -17.83 6.15 -1.12
N PHE A 64 -18.36 5.09 -0.53
CA PHE A 64 -17.75 3.77 -0.53
C PHE A 64 -17.50 3.25 -1.95
N SER A 65 -18.49 3.40 -2.84
CA SER A 65 -18.43 2.85 -4.20
C SER A 65 -17.35 3.58 -5.01
N ALA A 66 -17.29 4.91 -4.91
CA ALA A 66 -16.24 5.70 -5.53
C ALA A 66 -14.84 5.32 -5.02
N CYS A 67 -14.66 5.18 -3.71
CA CYS A 67 -13.37 4.79 -3.12
C CYS A 67 -12.93 3.40 -3.60
N PHE A 68 -13.86 2.44 -3.57
CA PHE A 68 -13.61 1.07 -4.03
C PHE A 68 -13.19 1.04 -5.50
N ASN A 69 -13.94 1.71 -6.37
CA ASN A 69 -13.63 1.73 -7.81
C ASN A 69 -12.28 2.37 -8.10
N LYS A 70 -11.93 3.50 -7.43
CA LYS A 70 -10.64 4.17 -7.60
C LYS A 70 -9.46 3.28 -7.20
N ILE A 71 -9.53 2.65 -6.02
CA ILE A 71 -8.45 1.77 -5.55
C ILE A 71 -8.36 0.51 -6.41
N GLN A 72 -9.51 -0.08 -6.76
CA GLN A 72 -9.55 -1.26 -7.60
C GLN A 72 -8.98 -1.00 -9.01
N GLU A 73 -9.32 0.14 -9.62
CA GLU A 73 -8.76 0.54 -10.92
C GLU A 73 -7.25 0.71 -10.84
N LEU A 74 -6.76 1.43 -9.82
CA LEU A 74 -5.31 1.64 -9.63
C LEU A 74 -4.57 0.32 -9.45
N LYS A 75 -5.12 -0.61 -8.66
CA LYS A 75 -4.58 -1.97 -8.48
C LYS A 75 -4.48 -2.73 -9.80
N ILE A 76 -5.53 -2.69 -10.62
CA ILE A 76 -5.56 -3.40 -11.91
C ILE A 76 -4.56 -2.80 -12.89
N VAL A 77 -4.55 -1.46 -13.02
CA VAL A 77 -3.70 -0.75 -13.99
C VAL A 77 -2.21 -0.93 -13.67
N LYS A 78 -1.85 -0.89 -12.38
CA LYS A 78 -0.46 -0.99 -11.93
C LYS A 78 -0.02 -2.38 -11.46
N GLY A 79 -0.92 -3.35 -11.44
CA GLY A 79 -0.63 -4.73 -11.02
C GLY A 79 -0.27 -4.85 -9.54
N LEU A 80 -0.88 -4.04 -8.68
CA LEU A 80 -0.53 -3.96 -7.25
C LEU A 80 -1.26 -5.02 -6.43
N ALA A 81 -0.54 -5.71 -5.54
CA ALA A 81 -1.13 -6.61 -4.56
C ALA A 81 -1.78 -5.83 -3.40
N LEU A 82 -2.89 -6.34 -2.86
CA LEU A 82 -3.50 -5.71 -1.68
C LEU A 82 -2.59 -5.78 -0.44
N SER A 83 -1.82 -6.86 -0.30
CA SER A 83 -0.85 -7.02 0.79
C SER A 83 0.16 -5.89 0.81
N ASP A 84 0.73 -5.54 -0.35
CA ASP A 84 1.74 -4.48 -0.44
C ASP A 84 1.13 -3.11 -0.11
N ILE A 85 -0.10 -2.86 -0.58
CA ILE A 85 -0.85 -1.64 -0.22
C ILE A 85 -1.09 -1.59 1.29
N LEU A 86 -1.50 -2.69 1.91
CA LEU A 86 -1.80 -2.77 3.34
C LEU A 86 -0.55 -2.47 4.18
N THR A 87 0.60 -3.07 3.84
CA THR A 87 1.88 -2.85 4.52
C THR A 87 2.34 -1.39 4.41
N GLU A 88 2.24 -0.79 3.23
CA GLU A 88 2.64 0.61 3.03
C GLU A 88 1.67 1.60 3.68
N VAL A 89 0.37 1.32 3.63
CA VAL A 89 -0.65 2.12 4.35
C VAL A 89 -0.40 2.07 5.86
N HIS A 90 -0.05 0.91 6.42
CA HIS A 90 0.32 0.79 7.82
C HIS A 90 1.51 1.69 8.18
N ALA A 91 2.57 1.68 7.35
CA ALA A 91 3.74 2.52 7.55
C ALA A 91 3.44 4.03 7.47
N LEU A 92 2.53 4.44 6.57
CA LEU A 92 2.11 5.84 6.47
C LEU A 92 1.18 6.26 7.61
N LEU A 93 0.28 5.38 8.07
CA LEU A 93 -0.64 5.66 9.18
C LEU A 93 0.10 6.05 10.46
N GLN A 94 1.28 5.48 10.72
CA GLN A 94 2.13 5.86 11.86
C GLN A 94 2.52 7.34 11.87
N ARG A 95 2.48 8.01 10.70
CA ARG A 95 2.80 9.44 10.55
C ARG A 95 1.57 10.34 10.63
N VAL A 96 0.37 9.77 10.56
CA VAL A 96 -0.89 10.52 10.60
C VAL A 96 -1.29 10.77 12.06
N LYS A 97 -1.74 11.99 12.36
CA LYS A 97 -2.26 12.35 13.68
C LYS A 97 -3.72 11.94 13.79
N LEU A 98 -3.97 10.75 14.32
CA LEU A 98 -5.30 10.24 14.67
C LEU A 98 -5.39 10.02 16.19
N PRO A 99 -6.60 10.05 16.78
CA PRO A 99 -6.79 9.68 18.19
C PRO A 99 -6.24 8.28 18.47
N PRO A 100 -5.61 8.05 19.64
CA PRO A 100 -5.02 6.75 19.98
C PRO A 100 -6.00 5.58 19.90
N ASP A 101 -7.24 5.78 20.34
CA ASP A 101 -8.25 4.72 20.40
C ASP A 101 -8.65 4.25 19.00
N VAL A 102 -8.80 5.20 18.06
CA VAL A 102 -9.07 4.92 16.64
C VAL A 102 -7.86 4.28 15.95
N LEU A 103 -6.64 4.68 16.31
CA LEU A 103 -5.42 4.05 15.77
C LEU A 103 -5.30 2.58 16.18
N VAL A 104 -5.60 2.27 17.45
CA VAL A 104 -5.54 0.90 17.97
C VAL A 104 -6.56 0.03 17.24
N SER A 105 -7.80 0.49 17.08
CA SER A 105 -8.83 -0.27 16.35
C SER A 105 -8.44 -0.49 14.89
N LEU A 106 -7.90 0.53 14.21
CA LEU A 106 -7.40 0.40 12.85
C LEU A 106 -6.29 -0.66 12.74
N TYR A 107 -5.32 -0.65 13.64
CA TYR A 107 -4.21 -1.61 13.58
C TYR A 107 -4.64 -3.06 13.83
N ILE A 108 -5.59 -3.30 14.73
CA ILE A 108 -6.12 -4.64 14.99
C ILE A 108 -6.80 -5.17 13.71
N GLU A 109 -7.71 -4.38 13.13
CA GLU A 109 -8.49 -4.79 11.96
C GLU A 109 -7.65 -4.90 10.67
N MET A 110 -6.63 -4.06 10.53
CA MET A 110 -5.64 -4.20 9.45
C MET A 110 -4.84 -5.50 9.60
N ALA A 111 -4.44 -5.88 10.82
CA ALA A 111 -3.73 -7.14 11.06
C ALA A 111 -4.63 -8.36 10.78
N GLU A 112 -5.92 -8.29 11.09
CA GLU A 112 -6.87 -9.35 10.71
C GLU A 112 -7.02 -9.47 9.19
N THR A 113 -7.11 -8.32 8.49
CA THR A 113 -7.15 -8.28 7.03
C THR A 113 -5.90 -8.91 6.42
N GLU A 114 -4.71 -8.62 6.98
CA GLU A 114 -3.45 -9.24 6.55
C GLU A 114 -3.48 -10.76 6.76
N ALA A 115 -3.96 -11.23 7.92
CA ALA A 115 -4.08 -12.65 8.22
C ALA A 115 -5.06 -13.37 7.27
N ARG A 116 -6.20 -12.73 6.92
CA ARG A 116 -7.15 -13.26 5.94
C ARG A 116 -6.55 -13.35 4.54
N LEU A 117 -5.81 -12.31 4.11
CA LEU A 117 -5.09 -12.31 2.84
C LEU A 117 -4.04 -13.42 2.78
N ALA A 118 -3.25 -13.59 3.84
CA ALA A 118 -2.29 -14.68 3.95
C ALA A 118 -2.96 -16.07 3.92
N GLY A 119 -4.20 -16.17 4.43
CA GLY A 119 -5.04 -17.36 4.37
C GLY A 119 -5.66 -17.65 2.99
N GLY A 120 -5.43 -16.79 1.99
CA GLY A 120 -5.97 -16.95 0.64
C GLY A 120 -7.39 -16.39 0.46
N ALA A 121 -7.82 -15.46 1.32
CA ALA A 121 -9.09 -14.75 1.13
C ALA A 121 -9.10 -13.93 -0.16
N SER A 122 -10.30 -13.61 -0.64
CA SER A 122 -10.47 -12.81 -1.86
C SER A 122 -10.02 -11.37 -1.62
N GLU A 123 -8.99 -10.93 -2.34
CA GLU A 123 -8.52 -9.53 -2.27
C GLU A 123 -9.61 -8.50 -2.54
N ARG A 124 -10.62 -8.85 -3.36
CA ARG A 124 -11.74 -7.96 -3.66
C ARG A 124 -12.61 -7.72 -2.43
N VAL A 125 -12.83 -8.77 -1.63
CA VAL A 125 -13.62 -8.71 -0.39
C VAL A 125 -12.83 -8.01 0.69
N GLU A 126 -11.54 -8.34 0.83
CA GLU A 126 -10.66 -7.71 1.81
C GLU A 126 -10.42 -6.22 1.50
N LEU A 127 -10.39 -5.80 0.24
CA LEU A 127 -10.36 -4.38 -0.13
C LEU A 127 -11.63 -3.65 0.33
N ALA A 128 -12.80 -4.27 0.15
CA ALA A 128 -14.05 -3.71 0.63
C ALA A 128 -14.08 -3.61 2.16
N ALA A 129 -13.57 -4.63 2.87
CA ALA A 129 -13.44 -4.62 4.32
C ALA A 129 -12.50 -3.51 4.80
N LEU A 130 -11.35 -3.34 4.14
CA LEU A 130 -10.41 -2.25 4.45
C LEU A 130 -11.06 -0.87 4.28
N ILE A 131 -11.80 -0.63 3.20
CA ILE A 131 -12.47 0.66 3.00
C ILE A 131 -13.55 0.90 4.05
N ALA A 132 -14.34 -0.11 4.39
CA ALA A 132 -15.38 -0.02 5.41
C ALA A 132 -14.77 0.34 6.78
N LEU A 133 -13.67 -0.30 7.15
CA LEU A 133 -12.91 -0.01 8.37
C LEU A 133 -12.49 1.46 8.45
N PHE A 134 -11.94 2.02 7.35
CA PHE A 134 -11.52 3.43 7.33
C PHE A 134 -12.71 4.38 7.38
N GLN A 135 -13.88 4.00 6.85
CA GLN A 135 -15.09 4.81 6.97
C GLN A 135 -15.60 4.83 8.42
N GLU A 136 -15.64 3.68 9.09
CA GLU A 136 -16.01 3.58 10.50
C GLU A 136 -15.04 4.39 11.39
N ALA A 137 -13.73 4.26 11.15
CA ALA A 137 -12.73 5.03 11.86
C ALA A 137 -12.97 6.55 11.75
N ARG A 138 -13.43 7.04 10.59
CA ARG A 138 -13.76 8.47 10.42
C ARG A 138 -15.00 8.90 11.17
N GLU A 139 -15.99 8.03 11.33
CA GLU A 139 -17.17 8.31 12.15
C GLU A 139 -16.78 8.41 13.62
N ASN A 140 -15.94 7.50 14.10
CA ASN A 140 -15.44 7.51 15.47
C ASN A 140 -14.60 8.76 15.80
N VAL A 141 -13.82 9.28 14.84
CA VAL A 141 -13.09 10.55 15.01
C VAL A 141 -14.05 11.74 15.15
N LYS A 142 -15.21 11.75 14.48
CA LYS A 142 -16.17 12.85 14.57
C LYS A 142 -16.92 12.90 15.90
N THR A 143 -17.05 11.77 16.59
CA THR A 143 -17.73 11.68 17.88
C THR A 143 -16.88 12.13 19.06
N GLU A 144 -15.55 12.22 18.91
CA GLU A 144 -14.63 12.64 19.98
C GLU A 144 -14.31 14.15 19.96
N VAL A 145 -14.98 14.94 19.10
CA VAL A 145 -14.87 16.40 19.02
C VAL A 145 -16.18 17.05 19.42
#